data_AF-A0A7X9C1A7-F1
#
_entry.id   AF-A0A7X9C1A7-F1
#
_cell.length_a   1.000
_cell.length_b   1.000
_cell.length_c   1.000
_cell.angle_alpha   90.00
_cell.angle_beta   90.00
_cell.angle_gamma   90.00
#
_symmetry.space_group_name_H-M   'P 1'
#
loop_
_entity.id
_entity.type
_entity.pdbx_description
1 polymer ?
#
loop_
_entity_poly.entity_id
_entity_poly.type
_entity_poly.pdbx_seq_one_letter_code
_entity_poly.pdbx_strand_id
1 'polypeptide(L)'
;MSPKIKIKKVLFYIFLIAVLALGVFFYIGISNAEHDKEYDLFSLIPEDTKAVYAPKNRMFFLKEISKKENVDGSKNRKIKSKLLEITNEFITSLTPGFQMKTKDSIDDVLISFHAPYTLYDQVLYCKLNKKEINVFRKFVKDKVAGSFPHKIFVYKGEEIRIYTLESGEFIAFYVTPNFFAVSFQKKLLEKVIDAYIGGTSLLNDSLFYANCIETKNNIPSVYLKLDDVHFSNGFSFSENIAGWVSFDLNYNSRGMFFEGVSTVKSADQNSLTPVLALQNQTSKPDLNRLPSTTNNILHYSASNIQAIFDYKSNNLSTTNVSVDTVDVISRKDNTLEIQEFLAQRVEDSFFTLQFKDSLNSGSCNQLFSFQMDPSKRNEQELRSLYYSFRKKDQSLPSISYKWIKGKRYIVYPLPVNDLMSQFASLDSLSHDYATIYDNHLLLSADQHSLVSYIDFIEMADTLTLPSCETPLMKVSKLQQHGGYVNFNQLFNFPCSKEAALPSVFFSYADFFDNYELIFQLSVNQEDLFINLNFLSLEKEN
;
A
#
# COMPACT_ATOMS: atom_id res chain seq x y z
N MET A 1 26.89 -80.70 -21.85
CA MET A 1 26.28 -79.42 -22.32
C MET A 1 27.36 -78.34 -22.31
N SER A 2 27.70 -77.77 -23.47
CA SER A 2 28.92 -76.97 -23.68
C SER A 2 28.99 -75.72 -22.77
N PRO A 3 30.17 -75.39 -22.18
CA PRO A 3 30.35 -74.21 -21.33
C PRO A 3 29.95 -72.89 -22.03
N LYS A 4 30.02 -72.86 -23.37
CA LYS A 4 29.57 -71.73 -24.19
C LYS A 4 28.05 -71.49 -24.14
N ILE A 5 27.24 -72.52 -23.88
CA ILE A 5 25.78 -72.41 -23.81
C ILE A 5 25.32 -71.93 -22.43
N LYS A 6 26.01 -72.33 -21.35
CA LYS A 6 25.76 -71.81 -19.99
C LYS A 6 26.11 -70.32 -19.89
N ILE A 7 27.25 -69.90 -20.45
CA ILE A 7 27.68 -68.49 -20.44
C ILE A 7 26.70 -67.61 -21.23
N LYS A 8 26.21 -68.06 -22.40
CA LYS A 8 25.22 -67.31 -23.19
C LYS A 8 23.88 -67.16 -22.46
N LYS A 9 23.43 -68.19 -21.74
CA LYS A 9 22.19 -68.10 -20.94
C LYS A 9 22.35 -67.16 -19.75
N VAL A 10 23.48 -67.22 -19.04
CA VAL A 10 23.76 -66.32 -17.91
C VAL A 10 23.85 -64.86 -18.37
N LEU A 11 24.55 -64.58 -19.48
CA LEU A 11 24.62 -63.24 -20.07
C LEU A 11 23.24 -62.71 -20.51
N PHE A 12 22.39 -63.58 -21.07
CA PHE A 12 21.03 -63.20 -21.46
C PHE A 12 20.15 -62.86 -20.25
N TYR A 13 20.23 -63.62 -19.16
CA TYR A 13 19.50 -63.31 -17.92
C TYR A 13 20.00 -62.04 -17.23
N ILE A 14 21.31 -61.78 -17.23
CA ILE A 14 21.88 -60.53 -16.70
C ILE A 14 21.42 -59.33 -17.53
N PHE A 15 21.41 -59.45 -18.85
CA PHE A 15 20.89 -58.41 -19.74
C PHE A 15 19.40 -58.13 -19.50
N LEU A 16 18.59 -59.18 -19.34
CA LEU A 16 17.15 -59.03 -19.10
C LEU A 16 16.86 -58.35 -17.75
N ILE A 17 17.62 -58.70 -16.70
CA ILE A 17 17.52 -58.06 -15.37
C ILE A 17 17.98 -56.59 -15.44
N ALA A 18 19.04 -56.28 -16.19
CA ALA A 18 19.51 -54.90 -16.36
C ALA A 18 18.49 -54.03 -17.11
N VAL A 19 17.81 -54.57 -18.13
CA VAL A 19 16.75 -53.87 -18.87
C VAL A 19 15.51 -53.66 -18.00
N LEU A 20 15.12 -54.63 -17.19
CA LEU A 20 14.02 -54.48 -16.23
C LEU A 20 14.36 -53.46 -15.12
N ALA A 21 15.58 -53.46 -14.61
CA ALA A 21 16.05 -52.48 -13.62
C ALA A 21 16.10 -51.06 -14.21
N LEU A 22 16.57 -50.90 -15.46
CA LEU A 22 16.50 -49.63 -16.17
C LEU A 22 15.04 -49.20 -16.40
N GLY A 23 14.16 -50.13 -16.80
CA GLY A 23 12.74 -49.85 -17.02
C GLY A 23 12.03 -49.37 -15.75
N VAL A 24 12.31 -49.99 -14.60
CA VAL A 24 11.77 -49.56 -13.30
C VAL A 24 12.40 -48.23 -12.84
N PHE A 25 13.69 -47.99 -13.08
CA PHE A 25 14.35 -46.71 -12.78
C PHE A 25 13.78 -45.55 -13.62
N PHE A 26 13.57 -45.77 -14.92
CA PHE A 26 12.92 -44.80 -15.80
C PHE A 26 11.43 -44.65 -15.49
N TYR A 27 10.71 -45.71 -15.11
CA TYR A 27 9.31 -45.63 -14.71
C TYR A 27 9.15 -44.88 -13.37
N ILE A 28 10.00 -45.12 -12.36
CA ILE A 28 10.01 -44.33 -11.11
C ILE A 28 10.45 -42.89 -11.38
N GLY A 29 11.42 -42.67 -12.27
CA GLY A 29 11.86 -41.32 -12.69
C GLY A 29 10.79 -40.54 -13.46
N ILE A 30 9.98 -41.20 -14.29
CA ILE A 30 8.87 -40.60 -15.04
C ILE A 30 7.61 -40.50 -14.16
N SER A 31 7.32 -41.48 -13.31
CA SER A 31 6.18 -41.50 -12.39
C SER A 31 6.35 -40.54 -11.20
N ASN A 32 7.58 -40.18 -10.82
CA ASN A 32 7.84 -39.13 -9.83
C ASN A 32 7.96 -37.74 -10.48
N ALA A 33 8.06 -37.64 -11.81
CA ALA A 33 8.21 -36.38 -12.55
C ALA A 33 6.94 -35.95 -13.31
N GLU A 34 6.01 -36.86 -13.60
CA GLU A 34 4.69 -36.56 -14.14
C GLU A 34 3.61 -36.98 -13.13
N HIS A 35 3.00 -35.94 -12.51
CA HIS A 35 1.63 -35.84 -11.97
C HIS A 35 1.53 -35.52 -10.45
N ASP A 36 0.99 -34.32 -10.19
CA ASP A 36 0.55 -33.75 -8.91
C ASP A 36 1.58 -33.10 -7.96
N LYS A 37 2.53 -32.33 -8.49
CA LYS A 37 2.89 -31.07 -7.82
C LYS A 37 2.30 -29.93 -8.64
N GLU A 38 1.24 -29.31 -8.12
CA GLU A 38 0.75 -28.03 -8.63
C GLU A 38 1.94 -27.08 -8.78
N TYR A 39 2.28 -26.72 -10.02
CA TYR A 39 3.37 -25.79 -10.28
C TYR A 39 2.98 -24.41 -9.75
N ASP A 40 3.68 -23.94 -8.71
CA ASP A 40 3.37 -22.69 -8.03
C ASP A 40 4.02 -21.50 -8.75
N LEU A 41 3.19 -20.61 -9.32
CA LEU A 41 3.65 -19.43 -10.05
C LEU A 41 4.40 -18.42 -9.15
N PHE A 42 4.24 -18.44 -7.84
CA PHE A 42 5.01 -17.58 -6.94
C PHE A 42 6.51 -17.92 -6.96
N SER A 43 6.88 -19.14 -7.39
CA SER A 43 8.29 -19.55 -7.61
C SER A 43 8.99 -18.78 -8.75
N LEU A 44 8.21 -18.08 -9.57
CA LEU A 44 8.71 -17.29 -10.70
C LEU A 44 8.88 -15.81 -10.37
N ILE A 45 8.30 -15.36 -9.25
CA ILE A 45 8.26 -13.94 -8.91
C ILE A 45 9.59 -13.59 -8.24
N PRO A 46 10.34 -12.61 -8.77
CA PRO A 46 11.56 -12.12 -8.12
C PRO A 46 11.34 -11.64 -6.69
N GLU A 47 12.29 -11.90 -5.80
CA GLU A 47 12.22 -11.51 -4.37
C GLU A 47 12.14 -9.99 -4.12
N ASP A 48 12.59 -9.16 -5.07
CA ASP A 48 12.52 -7.70 -4.99
C ASP A 48 11.14 -7.11 -5.36
N THR A 49 10.17 -7.99 -5.66
CA THR A 49 8.77 -7.60 -5.91
C THR A 49 8.13 -7.08 -4.62
N LYS A 50 7.39 -5.97 -4.71
CA LYS A 50 6.61 -5.44 -3.56
C LYS A 50 5.09 -5.53 -3.74
N ALA A 51 4.60 -5.89 -4.92
CA ALA A 51 3.17 -6.02 -5.18
C ALA A 51 2.88 -7.15 -6.16
N VAL A 52 1.90 -8.00 -5.80
CA VAL A 52 1.42 -9.11 -6.63
C VAL A 52 -0.10 -9.11 -6.64
N TYR A 53 -0.70 -9.20 -7.81
CA TYR A 53 -2.14 -9.37 -7.98
C TYR A 53 -2.46 -10.81 -8.39
N ALA A 54 -3.36 -11.45 -7.65
CA ALA A 54 -3.80 -12.83 -7.80
C ALA A 54 -5.33 -12.88 -7.90
N PRO A 55 -5.94 -12.72 -9.09
CA PRO A 55 -7.39 -12.61 -9.24
C PRO A 55 -8.14 -13.87 -8.76
N LYS A 56 -9.09 -13.67 -7.83
CA LYS A 56 -10.01 -14.71 -7.32
C LYS A 56 -10.85 -15.39 -8.41
N ASN A 57 -11.49 -14.58 -9.26
CA ASN A 57 -12.29 -15.06 -10.38
C ASN A 57 -11.69 -14.54 -11.69
N ARG A 58 -10.85 -15.37 -12.28
CA ARG A 58 -10.03 -15.02 -13.45
C ARG A 58 -10.89 -14.67 -14.65
N MET A 59 -11.94 -15.44 -14.92
CA MET A 59 -12.86 -15.17 -16.03
C MET A 59 -13.60 -13.84 -15.84
N PHE A 60 -13.98 -13.51 -14.62
CA PHE A 60 -14.59 -12.23 -14.29
C PHE A 60 -13.60 -11.06 -14.44
N PHE A 61 -12.40 -11.19 -13.89
CA PHE A 61 -11.31 -10.21 -14.05
C PHE A 61 -11.03 -9.90 -15.53
N LEU A 62 -10.97 -10.94 -16.35
CA LEU A 62 -10.70 -10.82 -17.78
C LEU A 62 -11.87 -10.18 -18.52
N LYS A 63 -13.11 -10.55 -18.18
CA LYS A 63 -14.32 -9.91 -18.71
C LYS A 63 -14.42 -8.43 -18.30
N GLU A 64 -14.01 -8.08 -17.10
CA GLU A 64 -14.00 -6.71 -16.58
C GLU A 64 -13.00 -5.83 -17.29
N ILE A 65 -11.75 -6.27 -17.45
CA ILE A 65 -10.74 -5.56 -18.24
C ILE A 65 -11.18 -5.43 -19.71
N SER A 66 -11.95 -6.39 -20.22
CA SER A 66 -12.46 -6.38 -21.59
C SER A 66 -13.61 -5.40 -21.85
N LYS A 67 -14.29 -4.90 -20.81
CA LYS A 67 -15.37 -3.92 -21.00
C LYS A 67 -14.74 -2.66 -21.57
N LYS A 68 -15.01 -2.38 -22.85
CA LYS A 68 -14.80 -1.04 -23.41
C LYS A 68 -15.63 -0.08 -22.57
N GLU A 69 -14.97 0.81 -21.84
CA GLU A 69 -15.64 1.96 -21.24
C GLU A 69 -16.37 2.69 -22.37
N ASN A 70 -17.69 2.82 -22.25
CA ASN A 70 -18.46 3.73 -23.10
C ASN A 70 -17.99 5.14 -22.71
N VAL A 71 -17.05 5.69 -23.47
CA VAL A 71 -16.59 7.06 -23.29
C VAL A 71 -17.70 7.98 -23.76
N ASP A 72 -18.59 8.34 -22.85
CA ASP A 72 -19.43 9.51 -23.03
C ASP A 72 -18.59 10.74 -22.63
N GLY A 73 -18.18 11.51 -23.65
CA GLY A 73 -17.75 12.91 -23.69
C GLY A 73 -16.89 13.60 -22.62
N SER A 74 -16.62 13.08 -21.42
CA SER A 74 -15.94 13.86 -20.37
C SER A 74 -14.88 13.06 -19.61
N LYS A 75 -13.64 13.56 -19.71
CA LYS A 75 -12.45 13.23 -18.93
C LYS A 75 -11.98 11.76 -19.04
N ASN A 76 -11.12 11.57 -20.04
CA ASN A 76 -10.15 10.48 -20.19
C ASN A 76 -9.73 9.80 -18.87
N ARG A 77 -10.35 8.68 -18.50
CA ARG A 77 -9.79 7.72 -17.52
C ARG A 77 -8.55 7.06 -18.12
N LYS A 78 -7.40 7.73 -17.94
CA LYS A 78 -6.11 7.37 -18.54
C LYS A 78 -5.23 6.58 -17.58
N ILE A 79 -5.69 5.42 -17.10
CA ILE A 79 -4.74 4.37 -16.73
C ILE A 79 -5.29 3.01 -17.19
N LYS A 80 -4.99 2.66 -18.44
CA LYS A 80 -5.09 1.28 -18.90
C LYS A 80 -3.66 0.74 -18.99
N SER A 81 -3.32 -0.25 -18.18
CA SER A 81 -2.08 -1.00 -18.39
C SER A 81 -2.12 -1.59 -19.79
N LYS A 82 -1.15 -1.22 -20.64
CA LYS A 82 -1.03 -1.75 -22.00
C LYS A 82 -0.81 -3.27 -21.97
N LEU A 83 -0.19 -3.78 -20.91
CA LEU A 83 -0.04 -5.22 -20.67
C LEU A 83 -1.40 -5.87 -20.44
N LEU A 84 -2.26 -5.28 -19.63
CA LEU A 84 -3.62 -5.80 -19.43
C LEU A 84 -4.46 -5.76 -20.71
N GLU A 85 -4.28 -4.74 -21.56
CA GLU A 85 -4.95 -4.66 -22.87
C GLU A 85 -4.55 -5.82 -23.79
N ILE A 86 -3.25 -6.09 -23.95
CA ILE A 86 -2.75 -7.20 -24.78
C ILE A 86 -3.06 -8.56 -24.15
N THR A 87 -2.98 -8.66 -22.83
CA THR A 87 -3.37 -9.86 -22.07
C THR A 87 -4.84 -10.18 -22.28
N ASN A 88 -5.70 -9.15 -22.31
CA ASN A 88 -7.11 -9.30 -22.60
C ASN A 88 -7.34 -9.77 -24.04
N GLU A 89 -6.65 -9.20 -25.04
CA GLU A 89 -6.72 -9.69 -26.42
C GLU A 89 -6.23 -11.14 -26.56
N PHE A 90 -5.16 -11.50 -25.85
CA PHE A 90 -4.66 -12.87 -25.77
C PHE A 90 -5.75 -13.81 -25.25
N ILE A 91 -6.31 -13.53 -24.09
CA ILE A 91 -7.28 -14.41 -23.43
C ILE A 91 -8.61 -14.48 -24.18
N THR A 92 -9.12 -13.35 -24.68
CA THR A 92 -10.34 -13.32 -25.48
C THR A 92 -10.17 -14.11 -26.78
N SER A 93 -8.97 -14.15 -27.37
CA SER A 93 -8.67 -15.01 -28.53
C SER A 93 -8.60 -16.50 -28.21
N LEU A 94 -8.34 -16.88 -26.94
CA LEU A 94 -8.43 -18.27 -26.48
C LEU A 94 -9.91 -18.73 -26.41
N THR A 95 -10.83 -17.80 -26.18
CA THR A 95 -12.24 -18.07 -25.80
C THR A 95 -13.11 -18.74 -26.89
N PRO A 96 -12.96 -18.51 -28.22
CA PRO A 96 -13.88 -19.08 -29.21
C PRO A 96 -13.76 -20.61 -29.39
N GLY A 97 -12.66 -21.22 -28.93
CA GLY A 97 -12.47 -22.67 -28.89
C GLY A 97 -12.59 -23.29 -27.48
N PHE A 98 -12.75 -22.44 -26.46
CA PHE A 98 -12.71 -22.80 -25.05
C PHE A 98 -14.14 -22.78 -24.45
N GLN A 99 -15.09 -23.46 -25.11
CA GLN A 99 -16.33 -23.85 -24.42
C GLN A 99 -16.00 -25.00 -23.46
N MET A 100 -15.41 -24.65 -22.32
CA MET A 100 -15.12 -25.61 -21.25
C MET A 100 -16.42 -26.01 -20.56
N LYS A 101 -17.01 -27.11 -21.03
CA LYS A 101 -17.83 -28.00 -20.20
C LYS A 101 -16.91 -28.80 -19.27
N THR A 102 -16.24 -28.14 -18.33
CA THR A 102 -15.66 -28.74 -17.11
C THR A 102 -15.06 -27.63 -16.25
N LYS A 103 -15.03 -27.85 -14.94
CA LYS A 103 -14.58 -26.93 -13.88
C LYS A 103 -13.08 -26.55 -13.92
N ASP A 104 -12.33 -26.98 -14.93
CA ASP A 104 -10.85 -26.99 -14.90
C ASP A 104 -10.26 -26.17 -16.07
N SER A 105 -10.31 -24.83 -15.98
CA SER A 105 -9.90 -23.88 -17.05
C SER A 105 -8.88 -22.87 -16.53
N ILE A 106 -7.68 -22.81 -17.13
CA ILE A 106 -6.57 -21.87 -16.84
C ILE A 106 -6.31 -21.72 -15.33
N ASP A 107 -5.47 -22.62 -14.82
CA ASP A 107 -5.43 -22.90 -13.38
C ASP A 107 -4.67 -21.89 -12.53
N ASP A 108 -3.90 -20.92 -13.06
CA ASP A 108 -3.34 -19.78 -12.31
C ASP A 108 -2.92 -18.61 -13.22
N VAL A 109 -3.38 -17.38 -12.92
CA VAL A 109 -2.87 -16.12 -13.50
C VAL A 109 -2.40 -15.24 -12.35
N LEU A 110 -1.18 -14.70 -12.44
CA LEU A 110 -0.63 -13.74 -11.50
C LEU A 110 -0.06 -12.53 -12.26
N ILE A 111 -0.05 -11.37 -11.62
CA ILE A 111 0.64 -10.18 -12.11
C ILE A 111 1.55 -9.65 -11.01
N SER A 112 2.84 -9.49 -11.29
CA SER A 112 3.77 -8.81 -10.38
C SER A 112 4.09 -7.41 -10.89
N PHE A 113 4.29 -6.48 -9.94
CA PHE A 113 4.67 -5.10 -10.20
C PHE A 113 6.04 -4.81 -9.61
N HIS A 114 6.91 -4.18 -10.40
CA HIS A 114 8.33 -4.01 -10.09
C HIS A 114 8.71 -2.55 -10.06
N ALA A 115 9.69 -2.18 -9.23
CA ALA A 115 10.26 -0.84 -9.26
C ALA A 115 10.91 -0.57 -10.64
N PRO A 116 10.77 0.64 -11.23
CA PRO A 116 10.22 1.88 -10.65
C PRO A 116 8.68 2.06 -10.73
N TYR A 117 7.92 0.98 -10.97
CA TYR A 117 6.46 0.95 -10.97
C TYR A 117 5.79 1.83 -12.04
N THR A 118 6.41 1.96 -13.21
CA THR A 118 5.77 2.54 -14.39
C THR A 118 4.74 1.58 -15.00
N LEU A 119 3.98 2.07 -15.99
CA LEU A 119 3.00 1.28 -16.73
C LEU A 119 3.60 0.05 -17.45
N TYR A 120 4.92 0.01 -17.64
CA TYR A 120 5.63 -1.09 -18.30
C TYR A 120 6.29 -2.07 -17.32
N ASP A 121 6.40 -1.71 -16.03
CA ASP A 121 7.10 -2.49 -15.01
C ASP A 121 6.24 -3.61 -14.41
N GLN A 122 5.64 -4.42 -15.30
CA GLN A 122 4.70 -5.47 -14.94
C GLN A 122 5.11 -6.78 -15.61
N VAL A 123 4.89 -7.90 -14.91
CA VAL A 123 5.02 -9.23 -15.48
C VAL A 123 3.73 -9.99 -15.24
N LEU A 124 3.13 -10.49 -16.32
CA LEU A 124 2.01 -11.44 -16.25
C LEU A 124 2.56 -12.85 -16.31
N TYR A 125 2.12 -13.69 -15.38
CA TYR A 125 2.40 -15.12 -15.34
C TYR A 125 1.12 -15.90 -15.57
N CYS A 126 1.21 -16.94 -16.37
CA CYS A 126 0.11 -17.86 -16.57
C CYS A 126 0.64 -19.28 -16.58
N LYS A 127 -0.04 -20.16 -15.84
CA LYS A 127 0.18 -21.59 -15.93
C LYS A 127 -0.31 -22.10 -17.28
N LEU A 128 0.43 -23.04 -17.86
CA LEU A 128 0.11 -23.67 -19.14
C LEU A 128 -0.02 -25.18 -18.97
N ASN A 129 -1.01 -25.75 -19.63
CA ASN A 129 -1.05 -27.19 -19.93
C ASN A 129 -0.62 -27.49 -21.38
N LYS A 130 -0.34 -28.76 -21.68
CA LYS A 130 0.14 -29.22 -23.01
C LYS A 130 -0.79 -28.81 -24.16
N LYS A 131 -2.10 -28.60 -23.92
CA LYS A 131 -3.08 -28.17 -24.94
C LYS A 131 -3.00 -26.66 -25.20
N GLU A 132 -2.78 -25.86 -24.15
CA GLU A 132 -2.73 -24.39 -24.21
C GLU A 132 -1.51 -23.83 -24.95
N ILE A 133 -0.36 -24.50 -24.87
CA ILE A 133 0.88 -24.09 -25.56
C ILE A 133 0.69 -23.92 -27.07
N ASN A 134 -0.07 -24.82 -27.71
CA ASN A 134 -0.28 -24.77 -29.16
C ASN A 134 -1.20 -23.61 -29.55
N VAL A 135 -2.19 -23.29 -28.71
CA VAL A 135 -3.08 -22.14 -28.91
C VAL A 135 -2.31 -20.84 -28.70
N PHE A 136 -1.47 -20.78 -27.66
CA PHE A 136 -0.57 -19.66 -27.42
C PHE A 136 0.37 -19.39 -28.61
N ARG A 137 1.02 -20.43 -29.14
CA ARG A 137 1.90 -20.30 -30.33
C ARG A 137 1.15 -19.75 -31.54
N LYS A 138 -0.11 -20.15 -31.72
CA LYS A 138 -0.96 -19.63 -32.79
C LYS A 138 -1.30 -18.15 -32.59
N PHE A 139 -1.73 -17.76 -31.39
CA PHE A 139 -1.99 -16.34 -31.07
C PHE A 139 -0.77 -15.45 -31.32
N VAL A 140 0.40 -15.87 -30.81
CA VAL A 140 1.62 -15.10 -30.99
C VAL A 140 1.92 -14.91 -32.48
N LYS A 141 1.71 -15.93 -33.31
CA LYS A 141 1.89 -15.82 -34.76
C LYS A 141 0.84 -14.92 -35.44
N ASP A 142 -0.42 -14.99 -35.02
CA ASP A 142 -1.54 -14.34 -35.69
C ASP A 142 -1.76 -12.87 -35.26
N LYS A 143 -1.32 -12.52 -34.04
CA LYS A 143 -1.66 -11.23 -33.39
C LYS A 143 -0.48 -10.43 -32.85
N VAL A 144 0.62 -11.09 -32.50
CA VAL A 144 1.75 -10.44 -31.82
C VAL A 144 2.96 -10.35 -32.74
N ALA A 145 3.17 -11.35 -33.60
CA ALA A 145 4.15 -11.32 -34.65
C ALA A 145 3.66 -10.35 -35.73
N GLY A 146 4.09 -9.09 -35.63
CA GLY A 146 3.95 -8.13 -36.72
C GLY A 146 4.70 -8.58 -37.98
N SER A 147 4.76 -7.71 -38.99
CA SER A 147 5.45 -8.00 -40.27
C SER A 147 6.96 -8.24 -40.13
N PHE A 148 7.53 -7.99 -38.94
CA PHE A 148 8.95 -8.14 -38.65
C PHE A 148 9.26 -9.45 -37.90
N PRO A 149 10.39 -10.11 -38.22
CA PRO A 149 10.80 -11.33 -37.53
C PRO A 149 11.06 -11.04 -36.05
N HIS A 150 10.57 -11.93 -35.19
CA HIS A 150 10.84 -11.86 -33.75
C HIS A 150 12.31 -12.12 -33.46
N LYS A 151 12.82 -11.50 -32.40
CA LYS A 151 14.19 -11.70 -31.94
C LYS A 151 14.22 -12.76 -30.83
N ILE A 152 15.14 -13.71 -30.94
CA ILE A 152 15.43 -14.68 -29.87
C ILE A 152 16.65 -14.17 -29.10
N PHE A 153 16.53 -14.15 -27.78
CA PHE A 153 17.62 -13.84 -26.86
C PHE A 153 17.77 -14.99 -25.87
N VAL A 154 18.96 -15.56 -25.77
CA VAL A 154 19.23 -16.65 -24.82
C VAL A 154 19.85 -16.06 -23.56
N TYR A 155 19.24 -16.31 -22.41
CA TYR A 155 19.71 -15.88 -21.09
C TYR A 155 19.84 -17.10 -20.18
N LYS A 156 21.05 -17.38 -19.69
CA LYS A 156 21.33 -18.56 -18.83
C LYS A 156 20.79 -19.89 -19.35
N GLY A 157 20.73 -20.06 -20.67
CA GLY A 157 20.22 -21.27 -21.33
C GLY A 157 18.72 -21.25 -21.65
N GLU A 158 17.99 -20.24 -21.17
CA GLU A 158 16.55 -20.06 -21.43
C GLU A 158 16.31 -19.07 -22.59
N GLU A 159 15.29 -19.32 -23.40
CA GLU A 159 14.92 -18.46 -24.54
C GLU A 159 13.90 -17.38 -24.16
N ILE A 160 14.26 -16.11 -24.36
CA ILE A 160 13.34 -14.97 -24.37
C ILE A 160 13.04 -14.58 -25.81
N ARG A 161 11.76 -14.55 -26.17
CA ARG A 161 11.29 -14.16 -27.52
C ARG A 161 10.69 -12.77 -27.48
N ILE A 162 11.21 -11.87 -28.32
CA ILE A 162 10.81 -10.47 -28.37
C ILE A 162 10.09 -10.21 -29.69
N TYR A 163 8.85 -9.75 -29.59
CA TYR A 163 7.99 -9.41 -30.73
C TYR A 163 7.80 -7.90 -30.79
N THR A 164 7.60 -7.40 -32.02
CA THR A 164 7.25 -6.00 -32.27
C THR A 164 5.76 -5.92 -32.52
N LEU A 165 5.06 -5.09 -31.77
CA LEU A 165 3.64 -4.83 -31.91
C LEU A 165 3.39 -3.81 -33.03
N GLU A 166 2.14 -3.73 -33.52
CA GLU A 166 1.74 -2.72 -34.51
C GLU A 166 1.91 -1.28 -34.00
N SER A 167 1.86 -1.07 -32.68
CA SER A 167 2.16 0.22 -32.05
C SER A 167 3.63 0.65 -32.14
N GLY A 168 4.52 -0.25 -32.59
CA GLY A 168 5.98 -0.06 -32.58
C GLY A 168 6.65 -0.41 -31.25
N GLU A 169 5.87 -0.79 -30.23
CA GLU A 169 6.38 -1.25 -28.93
C GLU A 169 6.87 -2.71 -29.01
N PHE A 170 7.73 -3.10 -28.06
CA PHE A 170 8.25 -4.46 -27.96
C PHE A 170 7.64 -5.20 -26.79
N ILE A 171 7.28 -6.46 -26.99
CA ILE A 171 6.80 -7.36 -25.95
C ILE A 171 7.67 -8.62 -25.91
N ALA A 172 8.10 -9.00 -24.71
CA ALA A 172 8.98 -10.13 -24.47
C ALA A 172 8.20 -11.28 -23.81
N PHE A 173 8.50 -12.51 -24.22
CA PHE A 173 7.90 -13.73 -23.69
C PHE A 173 8.98 -14.70 -23.24
N TYR A 174 8.78 -15.28 -22.07
CA TYR A 174 9.48 -16.46 -21.59
C TYR A 174 8.46 -17.61 -21.49
N VAL A 175 8.67 -18.69 -22.24
CA VAL A 175 7.66 -19.75 -22.43
C VAL A 175 8.28 -21.10 -22.14
N THR A 176 7.66 -21.85 -21.22
CA THR A 176 8.06 -23.22 -20.87
C THR A 176 6.89 -24.18 -21.13
N PRO A 177 7.10 -25.50 -20.96
CA PRO A 177 6.00 -26.46 -21.02
C PRO A 177 4.92 -26.30 -19.91
N ASN A 178 5.22 -25.58 -18.82
CA ASN A 178 4.35 -25.51 -17.64
C ASN A 178 3.78 -24.11 -17.39
N PHE A 179 4.38 -23.07 -17.96
CA PHE A 179 3.95 -21.68 -17.77
C PHE A 179 4.46 -20.76 -18.89
N PHE A 180 3.93 -19.55 -18.95
CA PHE A 180 4.60 -18.44 -19.61
C PHE A 180 4.62 -17.20 -18.72
N ALA A 181 5.65 -16.37 -18.92
CA ALA A 181 5.76 -15.03 -18.37
C ALA A 181 5.89 -14.04 -19.53
N VAL A 182 5.18 -12.91 -19.44
CA VAL A 182 5.19 -11.86 -20.47
C VAL A 182 5.37 -10.48 -19.83
N SER A 183 6.19 -9.65 -20.46
CA SER A 183 6.45 -8.28 -20.04
C SER A 183 6.87 -7.41 -21.22
N PHE A 184 6.63 -6.10 -21.13
CA PHE A 184 7.24 -5.11 -22.02
C PHE A 184 8.73 -4.91 -21.74
N GLN A 185 9.19 -5.34 -20.57
CA GLN A 185 10.58 -5.22 -20.17
C GLN A 185 11.28 -6.57 -20.17
N LYS A 186 12.16 -6.73 -21.14
CA LYS A 186 13.05 -7.90 -21.23
C LYS A 186 13.82 -8.16 -19.92
N LYS A 187 14.32 -7.11 -19.27
CA LYS A 187 15.08 -7.22 -18.00
C LYS A 187 14.27 -7.85 -16.87
N LEU A 188 12.95 -7.63 -16.83
CA LEU A 188 12.10 -8.27 -15.83
C LEU A 188 12.00 -9.78 -16.07
N LEU A 189 11.99 -10.22 -17.34
CA LEU A 189 12.04 -11.66 -17.65
C LEU A 189 13.39 -12.29 -17.31
N GLU A 190 14.50 -11.56 -17.44
CA GLU A 190 15.81 -12.02 -16.95
C GLU A 190 15.76 -12.27 -15.43
N LYS A 191 15.15 -11.35 -14.65
CA LYS A 191 14.92 -11.54 -13.21
C LYS A 191 14.02 -12.73 -12.89
N VAL A 192 12.96 -12.94 -13.69
CA VAL A 192 12.09 -14.12 -13.55
C VAL A 192 12.87 -15.42 -13.74
N ILE A 193 13.74 -15.47 -14.76
CA ILE A 193 14.61 -16.63 -15.00
C ILE A 193 15.60 -16.79 -13.84
N ASP A 194 16.16 -15.70 -13.33
CA ASP A 194 17.07 -15.73 -12.18
C ASP A 194 16.37 -16.26 -10.92
N ALA A 195 15.14 -15.82 -10.64
CA ALA A 195 14.33 -16.33 -9.54
C ALA A 195 14.03 -17.83 -9.68
N TYR A 196 13.63 -18.24 -10.90
CA TYR A 196 13.27 -19.62 -11.20
C TYR A 196 14.46 -20.59 -11.10
N ILE A 197 15.62 -20.23 -11.67
CA ILE A 197 16.81 -21.08 -11.70
C ILE A 197 17.60 -20.97 -10.39
N GLY A 198 17.74 -19.76 -9.86
CA GLY A 198 18.60 -19.44 -8.72
C GLY A 198 17.96 -19.65 -7.35
N GLY A 199 16.64 -19.86 -7.28
CA GLY A 199 15.93 -19.98 -6.02
C GLY A 199 15.87 -18.67 -5.23
N THR A 200 15.90 -17.53 -5.90
CA THR A 200 15.70 -16.18 -5.31
C THR A 200 14.28 -15.68 -5.60
N SER A 201 13.31 -16.59 -5.44
CA SER A 201 11.90 -16.32 -5.70
C SER A 201 11.18 -15.85 -4.44
N LEU A 202 10.06 -15.15 -4.63
CA LEU A 202 9.22 -14.65 -3.56
C LEU A 202 8.70 -15.76 -2.63
N LEU A 203 8.54 -17.01 -3.12
CA LEU A 203 8.20 -18.15 -2.26
C LEU A 203 9.25 -18.45 -1.19
N ASN A 204 10.50 -18.04 -1.41
CA ASN A 204 11.58 -18.25 -0.46
C ASN A 204 11.69 -17.11 0.56
N ASP A 205 10.92 -16.03 0.40
CA ASP A 205 10.73 -15.02 1.43
C ASP A 205 9.85 -15.62 2.55
N SER A 206 10.46 -15.81 3.72
CA SER A 206 9.81 -16.43 4.87
C SER A 206 8.63 -15.62 5.40
N LEU A 207 8.70 -14.28 5.33
CA LEU A 207 7.62 -13.39 5.77
C LEU A 207 6.46 -13.44 4.78
N PHE A 208 6.76 -13.45 3.48
CA PHE A 208 5.75 -13.64 2.45
C PHE A 208 5.06 -15.00 2.62
N TYR A 209 5.84 -16.08 2.73
CA TYR A 209 5.29 -17.42 2.84
C TYR A 209 4.39 -17.55 4.07
N ALA A 210 4.85 -17.12 5.25
CA ALA A 210 4.07 -17.17 6.48
C ALA A 210 2.79 -16.33 6.42
N ASN A 211 2.84 -15.10 5.90
CA ASN A 211 1.69 -14.19 5.93
C ASN A 211 0.69 -14.43 4.80
N CYS A 212 1.16 -14.89 3.65
CA CYS A 212 0.39 -14.84 2.40
C CYS A 212 0.10 -16.22 1.81
N ILE A 213 0.90 -17.25 2.14
CA ILE A 213 0.81 -18.59 1.56
C ILE A 213 0.37 -19.64 2.60
N GLU A 214 0.87 -19.57 3.83
CA GLU A 214 0.53 -20.55 4.89
C GLU A 214 -0.88 -20.32 5.47
N THR A 215 -1.34 -19.06 5.53
CA THR A 215 -2.64 -18.62 6.07
C THR A 215 -3.85 -18.91 5.16
N LYS A 216 -3.73 -19.91 4.27
CA LYS A 216 -4.54 -20.31 3.08
C LYS A 216 -6.04 -20.62 3.30
N ASN A 217 -6.76 -19.87 4.14
CA ASN A 217 -8.19 -20.09 4.37
C ASN A 217 -9.11 -19.38 3.35
N ASN A 218 -8.63 -18.34 2.67
CA ASN A 218 -9.30 -17.68 1.53
C ASN A 218 -8.25 -17.12 0.58
N ILE A 219 -8.38 -17.31 -0.74
CA ILE A 219 -7.43 -16.79 -1.74
C ILE A 219 -7.55 -15.26 -1.77
N PRO A 220 -6.56 -14.50 -1.27
CA PRO A 220 -6.59 -13.04 -1.32
C PRO A 220 -6.31 -12.58 -2.75
N SER A 221 -6.87 -11.43 -3.13
CA SER A 221 -6.80 -10.90 -4.50
C SER A 221 -5.49 -10.16 -4.77
N VAL A 222 -4.87 -9.56 -3.74
CA VAL A 222 -3.70 -8.68 -3.87
C VAL A 222 -2.75 -8.95 -2.70
N TYR A 223 -1.44 -8.95 -2.94
CA TYR A 223 -0.38 -9.03 -1.93
C TYR A 223 0.48 -7.78 -2.04
N LEU A 224 0.68 -7.07 -0.94
CA LEU A 224 1.48 -5.84 -0.92
C LEU A 224 2.50 -5.91 0.22
N LYS A 225 3.72 -5.49 -0.07
CA LYS A 225 4.76 -5.25 0.95
C LYS A 225 4.66 -3.78 1.36
N LEU A 226 4.39 -3.52 2.64
CA LEU A 226 4.21 -2.16 3.18
C LEU A 226 5.40 -1.70 4.03
N ASP A 227 6.59 -2.22 3.73
CA ASP A 227 7.82 -2.04 4.50
C ASP A 227 8.56 -0.72 4.19
N ASP A 228 8.17 -0.05 3.11
CA ASP A 228 8.84 1.13 2.56
C ASP A 228 7.84 2.00 1.80
N VAL A 229 6.81 2.42 2.53
CA VAL A 229 5.82 3.36 2.01
C VAL A 229 6.41 4.75 2.17
N HIS A 230 6.90 5.35 1.08
CA HIS A 230 7.41 6.72 1.09
C HIS A 230 6.26 7.71 1.13
N PHE A 231 6.28 8.60 2.12
CA PHE A 231 5.30 9.67 2.25
C PHE A 231 5.89 10.99 1.69
N SER A 232 5.22 11.61 0.71
CA SER A 232 5.61 12.85 0.00
C SER A 232 6.78 12.79 -1.03
N ASN A 233 6.89 13.85 -1.86
CA ASN A 233 7.85 13.99 -2.97
C ASN A 233 9.11 14.83 -2.61
N GLY A 234 9.52 14.90 -1.35
CA GLY A 234 10.67 15.75 -0.98
C GLY A 234 11.29 15.54 0.40
N PHE A 235 10.55 14.97 1.35
CA PHE A 235 11.09 14.59 2.66
C PHE A 235 10.84 13.09 2.85
N SER A 236 11.93 12.31 2.89
CA SER A 236 11.90 10.86 2.95
C SER A 236 11.43 10.35 4.32
N PHE A 237 10.15 10.49 4.63
CA PHE A 237 9.54 9.73 5.73
C PHE A 237 9.08 8.39 5.15
N SER A 238 9.87 7.34 5.36
CA SER A 238 9.41 5.96 5.16
C SER A 238 8.72 5.53 6.45
N GLU A 239 7.39 5.34 6.43
CA GLU A 239 6.72 4.65 7.52
C GLU A 239 6.55 3.20 7.11
N ASN A 240 7.32 2.33 7.75
CA ASN A 240 7.10 0.89 7.66
C ASN A 240 5.79 0.61 8.42
N ILE A 241 4.70 0.36 7.69
CA ILE A 241 3.40 0.06 8.32
C ILE A 241 3.41 -1.39 8.77
N ALA A 242 3.77 -2.29 7.85
CA ALA A 242 3.80 -3.74 8.04
C ALA A 242 4.71 -4.39 6.98
N GLY A 243 5.05 -5.67 7.16
CA GLY A 243 5.73 -6.46 6.13
C GLY A 243 4.82 -6.80 4.95
N TRP A 244 4.64 -8.10 4.68
CA TRP A 244 3.71 -8.57 3.66
C TRP A 244 2.27 -8.63 4.16
N VAL A 245 1.37 -7.97 3.44
CA VAL A 245 -0.07 -7.95 3.72
C VAL A 245 -0.82 -8.61 2.57
N SER A 246 -1.73 -9.51 2.92
CA SER A 246 -2.66 -10.12 1.98
C SER A 246 -3.99 -9.37 2.01
N PHE A 247 -4.50 -8.97 0.84
CA PHE A 247 -5.71 -8.18 0.68
C PHE A 247 -6.76 -8.92 -0.15
N ASP A 248 -7.97 -8.98 0.37
CA ASP A 248 -9.16 -9.26 -0.39
C ASP A 248 -9.67 -7.98 -1.07
N LEU A 249 -9.58 -7.93 -2.40
CA LEU A 249 -10.10 -6.83 -3.21
C LEU A 249 -11.53 -7.16 -3.68
N ASN A 250 -12.47 -6.32 -3.27
CA ASN A 250 -13.83 -6.26 -3.77
C ASN A 250 -14.11 -4.87 -4.36
N TYR A 251 -15.05 -4.75 -5.30
CA TYR A 251 -15.40 -3.45 -5.89
C TYR A 251 -16.84 -3.47 -6.39
N ASN A 252 -17.42 -2.28 -6.56
CA ASN A 252 -18.74 -2.07 -7.12
C ASN A 252 -18.78 -0.71 -7.86
N SER A 253 -19.98 -0.26 -8.23
CA SER A 253 -20.19 1.06 -8.86
C SER A 253 -19.73 2.24 -8.00
N ARG A 254 -19.70 2.11 -6.68
CA ARG A 254 -19.35 3.16 -5.73
C ARG A 254 -17.87 3.19 -5.34
N GLY A 255 -17.08 2.16 -5.63
CA GLY A 255 -15.69 2.14 -5.21
C GLY A 255 -14.99 0.79 -5.18
N MET A 256 -13.76 0.81 -4.66
CA MET A 256 -12.89 -0.35 -4.43
C MET A 256 -12.64 -0.51 -2.93
N PHE A 257 -12.72 -1.74 -2.44
CA PHE A 257 -12.65 -2.10 -1.03
C PHE A 257 -11.59 -3.18 -0.84
N PHE A 258 -10.57 -2.89 -0.06
CA PHE A 258 -9.46 -3.78 0.26
C PHE A 258 -9.57 -4.17 1.74
N GLU A 259 -9.69 -5.47 2.01
CA GLU A 259 -9.67 -6.03 3.36
C GLU A 259 -8.39 -6.85 3.54
N GLY A 260 -7.48 -6.34 4.35
CA GLY A 260 -6.12 -6.82 4.50
C GLY A 260 -5.85 -7.47 5.85
N VAL A 261 -5.01 -8.52 5.85
CA VAL A 261 -4.49 -9.15 7.06
C VAL A 261 -2.99 -9.38 6.93
N SER A 262 -2.27 -9.08 8.01
CA SER A 262 -0.84 -9.36 8.20
C SER A 262 -0.58 -9.84 9.62
N THR A 263 0.42 -10.68 9.83
CA THR A 263 0.79 -11.10 11.19
C THR A 263 1.70 -10.05 11.86
N VAL A 264 1.50 -9.78 13.14
CA VAL A 264 2.33 -8.87 13.95
C VAL A 264 3.74 -9.44 14.16
N LYS A 265 3.88 -10.77 14.21
CA LYS A 265 5.18 -11.46 14.36
C LYS A 265 6.13 -11.24 13.19
N SER A 266 5.58 -10.95 12.00
CA SER A 266 6.35 -10.66 10.79
C SER A 266 6.79 -9.20 10.69
N ALA A 267 6.32 -8.34 11.59
CA ALA A 267 6.54 -6.91 11.53
C ALA A 267 7.93 -6.57 12.10
N ASP A 268 8.67 -5.72 11.38
CA ASP A 268 9.94 -5.18 11.88
C ASP A 268 9.71 -4.41 13.20
N GLN A 269 10.70 -4.40 14.09
CA GLN A 269 10.67 -3.59 15.32
C GLN A 269 10.48 -2.10 15.02
N ASN A 270 10.92 -1.65 13.84
CA ASN A 270 10.77 -0.28 13.35
C ASN A 270 9.46 -0.03 12.58
N SER A 271 8.51 -0.97 12.62
CA SER A 271 7.19 -0.77 11.98
C SER A 271 6.17 -0.15 12.93
N LEU A 272 5.08 0.40 12.38
CA LEU A 272 3.98 0.97 13.16
C LEU A 272 3.17 -0.13 13.88
N THR A 273 3.22 -1.38 13.40
CA THR A 273 2.38 -2.47 13.89
C THR A 273 2.57 -2.78 15.39
N PRO A 274 3.80 -2.96 15.92
CA PRO A 274 4.02 -3.13 17.36
C PRO A 274 3.51 -1.95 18.20
N VAL A 275 3.60 -0.73 17.68
CA VAL A 275 3.12 0.48 18.37
C VAL A 275 1.60 0.48 18.48
N LEU A 276 0.89 0.08 17.42
CA LEU A 276 -0.57 -0.06 17.42
C LEU A 276 -1.05 -1.18 18.35
N ALA A 277 -0.26 -2.25 18.51
CA ALA A 277 -0.57 -3.34 19.44
C ALA A 277 -0.59 -2.87 20.91
N LEU A 278 0.10 -1.77 21.23
CA LEU A 278 0.09 -1.14 22.55
C LEU A 278 -1.10 -0.19 22.77
N GLN A 279 -1.91 0.07 21.73
CA GLN A 279 -3.04 0.99 21.81
C GLN A 279 -4.37 0.25 21.98
N ASN A 280 -5.23 0.79 22.84
CA ASN A 280 -6.63 0.40 22.94
C ASN A 280 -7.39 0.86 21.68
N GLN A 281 -8.43 0.13 21.28
CA GLN A 281 -9.26 0.60 20.17
C GLN A 281 -10.16 1.74 20.62
N THR A 282 -10.28 2.77 19.78
CA THR A 282 -11.10 3.96 20.07
C THR A 282 -12.11 4.23 18.97
N SER A 283 -13.16 4.97 19.32
CA SER A 283 -14.14 5.42 18.33
C SER A 283 -13.51 6.39 17.34
N LYS A 284 -14.06 6.43 16.13
CA LYS A 284 -13.70 7.42 15.12
C LYS A 284 -13.93 8.85 15.63
N PRO A 285 -13.20 9.84 15.09
CA PRO A 285 -13.43 11.24 15.43
C PRO A 285 -14.86 11.66 15.04
N ASP A 286 -15.47 12.51 15.86
CA ASP A 286 -16.78 13.09 15.55
C ASP A 286 -16.67 13.99 14.31
N LEU A 287 -17.51 13.72 13.31
CA LEU A 287 -17.57 14.53 12.08
C LEU A 287 -17.92 15.98 12.36
N ASN A 288 -18.63 16.27 13.46
CA ASN A 288 -18.92 17.64 13.88
C ASN A 288 -17.69 18.43 14.34
N ARG A 289 -16.53 17.78 14.50
CA ARG A 289 -15.23 18.41 14.80
C ARG A 289 -14.35 18.59 13.59
N LEU A 290 -14.84 18.28 12.39
CA LEU A 290 -14.06 18.33 11.16
C LEU A 290 -14.67 19.41 10.27
N PRO A 291 -13.92 20.45 9.87
CA PRO A 291 -14.42 21.46 8.92
C PRO A 291 -14.92 20.83 7.61
N SER A 292 -15.91 21.44 6.95
CA SER A 292 -16.44 20.92 5.67
C SER A 292 -15.41 20.86 4.55
N THR A 293 -14.36 21.68 4.64
CA THR A 293 -13.24 21.80 3.70
C THR A 293 -12.05 20.88 4.02
N THR A 294 -12.28 19.87 4.86
CA THR A 294 -11.25 18.91 5.26
C THR A 294 -10.84 18.02 4.09
N ASN A 295 -9.54 17.97 3.81
CA ASN A 295 -9.00 17.15 2.74
C ASN A 295 -8.21 15.93 3.23
N ASN A 296 -7.66 15.96 4.45
CA ASN A 296 -6.89 14.87 5.02
C ASN A 296 -7.06 14.84 6.55
N ILE A 297 -7.29 13.64 7.09
CA ILE A 297 -7.37 13.37 8.53
C ILE A 297 -6.59 12.10 8.83
N LEU A 298 -5.74 12.16 9.85
CA LEU A 298 -5.14 10.97 10.47
C LEU A 298 -5.56 10.92 11.93
N HIS A 299 -6.19 9.83 12.34
CA HIS A 299 -6.64 9.60 13.69
C HIS A 299 -5.78 8.52 14.36
N TYR A 300 -5.37 8.79 15.60
CA TYR A 300 -4.54 7.91 16.40
C TYR A 300 -5.22 7.62 17.73
N SER A 301 -5.32 6.35 18.09
CA SER A 301 -5.51 5.97 19.49
C SER A 301 -4.22 6.26 20.26
N ALA A 302 -4.37 6.76 21.48
CA ALA A 302 -3.30 7.38 22.25
C ALA A 302 -3.21 6.82 23.68
N SER A 303 -3.81 5.64 23.95
CA SER A 303 -3.77 5.03 25.28
C SER A 303 -2.35 4.77 25.79
N ASN A 304 -1.39 4.62 24.88
CA ASN A 304 0.04 4.68 25.14
C ASN A 304 0.71 5.63 24.12
N ILE A 305 0.43 6.92 24.25
CA ILE A 305 0.96 7.97 23.36
C ILE A 305 2.49 8.04 23.37
N GLN A 306 3.16 7.66 24.47
CA GLN A 306 4.62 7.64 24.54
C GLN A 306 5.22 6.71 23.49
N ALA A 307 4.64 5.52 23.29
CA ALA A 307 5.09 4.59 22.26
C ALA A 307 4.97 5.18 20.83
N ILE A 308 3.99 6.07 20.60
CA ILE A 308 3.84 6.78 19.32
C ILE A 308 4.94 7.84 19.16
N PHE A 309 5.23 8.60 20.21
CA PHE A 309 6.31 9.59 20.19
C PHE A 309 7.69 8.94 20.00
N ASP A 310 7.96 7.82 20.68
CA ASP A 310 9.21 7.06 20.54
C ASP A 310 9.35 6.53 19.11
N TYR A 311 8.27 6.02 18.52
CA TYR A 311 8.26 5.57 17.13
C TYR A 311 8.56 6.70 16.13
N LYS A 312 7.87 7.85 16.26
CA LYS A 312 8.06 8.97 15.33
C LYS A 312 9.42 9.64 15.47
N SER A 313 9.93 9.78 16.69
CA SER A 313 11.24 10.39 16.94
C SER A 313 12.40 9.57 16.37
N ASN A 314 12.34 8.24 16.44
CA ASN A 314 13.32 7.35 15.84
C ASN A 314 13.36 7.51 14.30
N ASN A 315 12.20 7.63 13.65
CA ASN A 315 12.12 7.80 12.20
C ASN A 315 12.61 9.18 11.72
N LEU A 316 12.42 10.23 12.54
CA LEU A 316 12.85 11.61 12.21
C LEU A 316 14.38 11.75 12.14
N SER A 317 15.12 10.95 12.92
CA SER A 317 16.58 11.03 13.07
C SER A 317 17.40 10.69 11.81
N THR A 318 16.75 10.24 10.74
CA THR A 318 17.38 9.88 9.46
C THR A 318 17.59 11.07 8.51
N THR A 319 17.19 12.28 8.89
CA THR A 319 17.36 13.49 8.07
C THR A 319 18.58 14.32 8.51
N ASN A 320 19.56 14.45 7.61
CA ASN A 320 20.74 15.31 7.78
C ASN A 320 20.32 16.78 7.69
N VAL A 321 19.89 17.38 8.80
CA VAL A 321 19.67 18.84 8.83
C VAL A 321 20.98 19.52 9.24
N SER A 322 21.56 20.30 8.33
CA SER A 322 22.71 21.17 8.60
C SER A 322 22.27 22.41 9.40
N VAL A 323 22.02 22.22 10.70
CA VAL A 323 21.73 23.30 11.66
C VAL A 323 22.82 23.32 12.73
N ASP A 324 23.12 24.50 13.28
CA ASP A 324 24.01 24.66 14.43
C ASP A 324 23.59 23.73 15.59
N THR A 325 24.56 23.00 16.14
CA THR A 325 24.34 21.89 17.08
C THR A 325 23.64 22.29 18.39
N VAL A 326 23.72 23.56 18.78
CA VAL A 326 23.08 24.11 19.99
C VAL A 326 21.57 24.30 19.81
N ASP A 327 21.12 24.65 18.61
CA ASP A 327 19.69 24.79 18.29
C ASP A 327 19.01 23.42 18.20
N VAL A 328 19.74 22.38 17.81
CA VAL A 328 19.21 21.01 17.75
C VAL A 328 18.94 20.42 19.14
N ILE A 329 19.81 20.66 20.12
CA ILE A 329 19.62 20.13 21.48
C ILE A 329 18.42 20.81 22.15
N SER A 330 18.36 22.15 22.09
CA SER A 330 17.25 22.90 22.67
C SER A 330 15.90 22.56 22.02
N ARG A 331 15.86 22.38 20.69
CA ARG A 331 14.66 21.91 19.97
C ARG A 331 14.19 20.54 20.43
N LYS A 332 15.11 19.60 20.65
CA LYS A 332 14.78 18.26 21.18
C LYS A 332 14.27 18.32 22.63
N ASP A 333 14.92 19.10 23.48
CA ASP A 333 14.49 19.28 24.88
C ASP A 333 13.07 19.90 24.96
N ASN A 334 12.81 20.93 24.14
CA ASN A 334 11.47 21.53 24.03
C ASN A 334 10.43 20.50 23.58
N THR A 335 10.78 19.67 22.59
CA THR A 335 9.89 18.61 22.08
C THR A 335 9.56 17.61 23.17
N LEU A 336 10.56 17.18 23.95
CA LEU A 336 10.37 16.24 25.05
C LEU A 336 9.45 16.82 26.13
N GLU A 337 9.66 18.08 26.55
CA GLU A 337 8.80 18.74 27.54
C GLU A 337 7.33 18.84 27.07
N ILE A 338 7.09 19.09 25.78
CA ILE A 338 5.74 19.12 25.20
C ILE A 338 5.16 17.70 25.17
N GLN A 339 5.93 16.69 24.76
CA GLN A 339 5.51 15.30 24.73
C GLN A 339 5.18 14.76 26.14
N GLU A 340 5.97 15.10 27.16
CA GLU A 340 5.70 14.76 28.56
C GLU A 340 4.39 15.38 29.05
N PHE A 341 4.14 16.65 28.69
CA PHE A 341 2.87 17.29 28.98
C PHE A 341 1.71 16.54 28.30
N LEU A 342 1.82 16.20 27.03
CA LEU A 342 0.80 15.44 26.30
C LEU A 342 0.58 14.05 26.92
N ALA A 343 1.64 13.31 27.20
CA ALA A 343 1.57 11.97 27.79
C ALA A 343 0.82 11.94 29.14
N GLN A 344 0.85 13.04 29.90
CA GLN A 344 0.13 13.14 31.16
C GLN A 344 -1.34 13.54 31.01
N ARG A 345 -1.75 14.11 29.87
CA ARG A 345 -3.03 14.84 29.74
C ARG A 345 -3.95 14.32 28.66
N VAL A 346 -3.41 13.78 27.58
CA VAL A 346 -4.19 13.18 26.51
C VAL A 346 -4.95 11.98 27.07
N GLU A 347 -6.23 11.86 26.69
CA GLU A 347 -7.04 10.68 26.95
C GLU A 347 -6.77 9.60 25.89
N ASP A 348 -7.82 9.17 25.20
CA ASP A 348 -7.77 7.96 24.40
C ASP A 348 -7.36 8.23 22.95
N SER A 349 -7.42 9.47 22.46
CA SER A 349 -7.16 9.74 21.04
C SER A 349 -6.67 11.15 20.73
N PHE A 350 -6.04 11.28 19.57
CA PHE A 350 -5.81 12.56 18.91
C PHE A 350 -5.92 12.39 17.40
N PHE A 351 -6.09 13.51 16.69
CA PHE A 351 -6.07 13.50 15.23
C PHE A 351 -5.30 14.68 14.67
N THR A 352 -4.72 14.47 13.49
CA THR A 352 -4.17 15.53 12.64
C THR A 352 -5.17 15.81 11.51
N LEU A 353 -5.23 17.06 11.11
CA LEU A 353 -6.22 17.57 10.18
C LEU A 353 -5.57 18.57 9.22
N GLN A 354 -5.91 18.48 7.94
CA GLN A 354 -5.59 19.47 6.92
C GLN A 354 -6.88 19.97 6.26
N PHE A 355 -7.06 21.30 6.20
CA PHE A 355 -8.29 21.93 5.70
C PHE A 355 -8.03 23.30 5.05
N LYS A 356 -8.99 23.75 4.23
CA LYS A 356 -8.98 25.07 3.60
C LYS A 356 -9.77 26.09 4.41
N ASP A 357 -9.31 27.33 4.44
CA ASP A 357 -10.17 28.45 4.78
C ASP A 357 -11.15 28.70 3.62
N SER A 358 -12.42 28.95 3.94
CA SER A 358 -13.46 29.26 2.97
C SER A 358 -13.23 30.62 2.29
N LEU A 359 -12.54 31.55 2.97
CA LEU A 359 -12.31 32.91 2.50
C LEU A 359 -10.96 33.10 1.78
N ASN A 360 -10.00 32.19 1.98
CA ASN A 360 -8.67 32.29 1.41
C ASN A 360 -8.28 30.98 0.71
N SER A 361 -8.50 30.90 -0.60
CA SER A 361 -8.18 29.72 -1.40
C SER A 361 -6.70 29.32 -1.40
N GLY A 362 -5.80 30.19 -0.95
CA GLY A 362 -4.37 29.92 -0.79
C GLY A 362 -3.95 29.50 0.63
N SER A 363 -4.84 29.50 1.63
CA SER A 363 -4.49 29.16 3.01
C SER A 363 -4.22 27.66 3.14
N CYS A 364 -3.16 27.32 3.87
CA CYS A 364 -2.77 25.96 4.16
C CYS A 364 -2.90 25.70 5.65
N ASN A 365 -4.08 25.28 6.11
CA ASN A 365 -4.29 25.10 7.54
C ASN A 365 -4.04 23.65 7.92
N GLN A 366 -3.14 23.46 8.89
CA GLN A 366 -2.88 22.18 9.53
C GLN A 366 -3.10 22.29 11.04
N LEU A 367 -3.67 21.25 11.63
CA LEU A 367 -4.07 21.25 13.03
C LEU A 367 -3.89 19.88 13.64
N PHE A 368 -3.37 19.85 14.86
CA PHE A 368 -3.37 18.68 15.72
C PHE A 368 -4.38 18.92 16.82
N SER A 369 -5.23 17.95 17.08
CA SER A 369 -6.28 18.03 18.10
C SER A 369 -6.16 16.83 19.02
N PHE A 370 -5.74 17.09 20.25
CA PHE A 370 -5.59 16.07 21.28
C PHE A 370 -6.78 16.11 22.22
N GLN A 371 -7.47 14.99 22.42
CA GLN A 371 -8.53 14.88 23.40
C GLN A 371 -7.92 14.90 24.81
N MET A 372 -8.37 15.81 25.67
CA MET A 372 -7.82 16.05 27.00
C MET A 372 -8.84 15.70 28.08
N ASP A 373 -8.34 15.19 29.21
CA ASP A 373 -9.19 14.82 30.34
C ASP A 373 -9.83 16.07 30.98
N PRO A 374 -11.17 16.22 30.97
CA PRO A 374 -11.86 17.41 31.48
C PRO A 374 -11.72 17.58 32.99
N SER A 375 -11.37 16.52 33.74
CA SER A 375 -11.18 16.58 35.18
C SER A 375 -9.86 17.26 35.58
N LYS A 376 -8.90 17.35 34.65
CA LYS A 376 -7.57 17.93 34.89
C LYS A 376 -7.58 19.44 34.67
N ARG A 377 -6.69 20.15 35.36
CA ARG A 377 -6.52 21.62 35.23
C ARG A 377 -5.70 21.99 33.98
N ASN A 378 -6.16 21.56 32.81
CA ASN A 378 -5.39 21.63 31.56
C ASN A 378 -4.94 23.06 31.21
N GLU A 379 -5.83 24.05 31.32
CA GLU A 379 -5.52 25.46 31.03
C GLU A 379 -4.46 26.05 31.99
N GLN A 380 -4.56 25.75 33.29
CA GLN A 380 -3.60 26.25 34.28
C GLN A 380 -2.21 25.67 34.01
N GLU A 381 -2.15 24.42 33.61
CA GLU A 381 -0.92 23.66 33.43
C GLU A 381 -0.24 23.96 32.10
N LEU A 382 -1.02 24.12 31.02
CA LEU A 382 -0.52 24.67 29.74
C LEU A 382 0.07 26.07 29.95
N ARG A 383 -0.59 26.90 30.76
CA ARG A 383 -0.08 28.23 31.12
C ARG A 383 1.23 28.15 31.93
N SER A 384 1.34 27.19 32.85
CA SER A 384 2.59 26.94 33.61
C SER A 384 3.72 26.51 32.68
N LEU A 385 3.45 25.60 31.74
CA LEU A 385 4.40 25.13 30.73
C LEU A 385 4.87 26.28 29.82
N TYR A 386 3.96 27.13 29.36
CA TYR A 386 4.34 28.33 28.61
C TYR A 386 5.29 29.24 29.41
N TYR A 387 5.01 29.48 30.69
CA TYR A 387 5.89 30.33 31.51
C TYR A 387 7.24 29.67 31.80
N SER A 388 7.33 28.34 31.88
CA SER A 388 8.63 27.66 31.99
C SER A 388 9.46 27.83 30.72
N PHE A 389 8.85 27.70 29.54
CA PHE A 389 9.53 27.99 28.28
C PHE A 389 9.96 29.45 28.16
N ARG A 390 9.07 30.40 28.46
CA ARG A 390 9.41 31.83 28.40
C ARG A 390 10.50 32.26 29.39
N LYS A 391 10.65 31.53 30.50
CA LYS A 391 11.75 31.75 31.45
C LYS A 391 13.09 31.30 30.87
N LYS A 392 13.10 30.22 30.08
CA LYS A 392 14.29 29.71 29.38
C LYS A 392 14.63 30.57 28.17
N ASP A 393 13.62 31.01 27.42
CA ASP A 393 13.76 31.86 26.24
C ASP A 393 12.84 33.08 26.32
N GLN A 394 13.43 34.26 26.56
CA GLN A 394 12.69 35.52 26.65
C GLN A 394 12.21 36.04 25.30
N SER A 395 12.75 35.51 24.19
CA SER A 395 12.34 35.89 22.83
C SER A 395 11.01 35.27 22.42
N LEU A 396 10.54 34.25 23.15
CA LEU A 396 9.27 33.59 22.92
C LEU A 396 8.10 34.61 22.91
N PRO A 397 7.25 34.61 21.87
CA PRO A 397 6.15 35.56 21.77
C PRO A 397 5.24 35.55 22.99
N SER A 398 4.60 36.69 23.27
CA SER A 398 3.64 36.79 24.37
C SER A 398 2.32 36.09 24.03
N ILE A 399 1.64 35.55 25.07
CA ILE A 399 0.26 35.05 24.96
C ILE A 399 -0.61 36.09 24.23
N SER A 400 -1.40 35.61 23.27
CA SER A 400 -2.37 36.43 22.56
C SER A 400 -3.80 35.99 22.87
N TYR A 401 -4.76 36.90 22.69
CA TYR A 401 -6.18 36.64 22.93
C TYR A 401 -6.94 36.84 21.63
N LYS A 402 -7.78 35.87 21.28
CA LYS A 402 -8.62 35.91 20.08
C LYS A 402 -10.09 35.85 20.49
N TRP A 403 -10.93 36.64 19.82
CA TRP A 403 -12.36 36.69 20.06
C TRP A 403 -13.08 36.06 18.87
N ILE A 404 -13.81 34.99 19.11
CA ILE A 404 -14.57 34.27 18.09
C ILE A 404 -15.98 34.10 18.63
N LYS A 405 -16.99 34.58 17.88
CA LYS A 405 -18.41 34.61 18.28
C LYS A 405 -18.68 35.05 19.72
N GLY A 406 -17.96 36.08 20.19
CA GLY A 406 -18.12 36.64 21.54
C GLY A 406 -17.48 35.84 22.67
N LYS A 407 -16.84 34.70 22.39
CA LYS A 407 -16.02 33.94 23.34
C LYS A 407 -14.54 34.32 23.16
N ARG A 408 -13.80 34.36 24.27
CA ARG A 408 -12.37 34.68 24.29
C ARG A 408 -11.54 33.41 24.41
N TYR A 409 -10.64 33.20 23.46
CA TYR A 409 -9.69 32.09 23.42
C TYR A 409 -8.27 32.60 23.68
N ILE A 410 -7.50 31.82 24.43
CA ILE A 410 -6.11 32.12 24.78
C ILE A 410 -5.21 31.30 23.86
N VAL A 411 -4.27 31.97 23.20
CA VAL A 411 -3.30 31.31 22.30
C VAL A 411 -1.92 31.41 22.94
N TYR A 412 -1.32 30.25 23.18
CA TYR A 412 -0.02 30.04 23.81
C TYR A 412 1.03 29.76 22.74
N PRO A 413 2.01 30.65 22.54
CA PRO A 413 3.17 30.38 21.69
C PRO A 413 4.06 29.31 22.35
N LEU A 414 4.49 28.31 21.58
CA LEU A 414 5.42 27.27 22.01
C LEU A 414 6.79 27.54 21.39
N PRO A 415 7.89 27.18 22.07
CA PRO A 415 9.22 27.31 21.50
C PRO A 415 9.37 26.37 20.28
N VAL A 416 10.37 26.65 19.45
CA VAL A 416 10.71 25.80 18.29
C VAL A 416 10.95 24.36 18.77
N ASN A 417 10.25 23.42 18.15
CA ASN A 417 10.20 22.00 18.52
C ASN A 417 9.97 21.12 17.27
N ASP A 418 9.98 19.80 17.43
CA ASP A 418 9.84 18.80 16.36
C ASP A 418 8.50 18.04 16.41
N LEU A 419 7.53 18.46 17.22
CA LEU A 419 6.29 17.70 17.38
C LEU A 419 5.48 17.66 16.08
N MET A 420 5.35 18.78 15.36
CA MET A 420 4.60 18.79 14.11
C MET A 420 5.34 18.05 12.98
N SER A 421 6.67 18.19 12.89
CA SER A 421 7.51 17.52 11.89
C SER A 421 7.51 15.99 12.04
N GLN A 422 7.22 15.48 13.24
CA GLN A 422 7.06 14.04 13.50
C GLN A 422 5.82 13.42 12.85
N PHE A 423 4.79 14.19 12.53
CA PHE A 423 3.53 13.67 11.97
C PHE A 423 3.13 14.31 10.63
N ALA A 424 3.76 15.41 10.25
CA ALA A 424 3.55 16.11 8.98
C ALA A 424 4.90 16.45 8.35
N SER A 425 4.95 16.56 7.02
CA SER A 425 6.16 16.97 6.29
C SER A 425 6.40 18.48 6.37
N LEU A 426 6.41 19.02 7.60
CA LEU A 426 6.63 20.42 7.91
C LEU A 426 7.98 20.60 8.61
N ASP A 427 8.84 21.44 8.06
CA ASP A 427 9.97 21.97 8.83
C ASP A 427 9.47 23.11 9.71
N SER A 428 9.34 22.87 11.01
CA SER A 428 9.03 23.90 12.01
C SER A 428 10.25 24.81 12.22
N LEU A 429 10.48 25.74 11.29
CA LEU A 429 11.45 26.83 11.42
C LEU A 429 10.90 27.99 12.27
N SER A 430 9.65 27.91 12.72
CA SER A 430 8.95 28.93 13.50
C SER A 430 8.29 28.35 14.76
N HIS A 431 7.81 29.25 15.62
CA HIS A 431 7.04 28.90 16.81
C HIS A 431 5.72 28.23 16.44
N ASP A 432 5.40 27.15 17.14
CA ASP A 432 4.05 26.57 17.12
C ASP A 432 3.15 27.32 18.10
N TYR A 433 1.84 27.13 17.98
CA TYR A 433 0.84 27.73 18.83
C TYR A 433 -0.12 26.68 19.34
N ALA A 434 -0.51 26.81 20.61
CA ALA A 434 -1.47 25.94 21.26
C ALA A 434 -2.65 26.72 21.84
N THR A 435 -3.84 26.11 21.85
CA THR A 435 -5.02 26.64 22.52
C THR A 435 -5.90 25.49 23.03
N ILE A 436 -6.67 25.70 24.10
CA ILE A 436 -7.64 24.73 24.57
C ILE A 436 -9.03 25.13 24.08
N TYR A 437 -9.68 24.20 23.39
CA TYR A 437 -11.02 24.36 22.85
C TYR A 437 -11.84 23.08 23.12
N ASP A 438 -12.93 23.21 23.88
CA ASP A 438 -13.88 22.12 24.12
C ASP A 438 -13.23 20.78 24.50
N ASN A 439 -12.46 20.80 25.59
CA ASN A 439 -11.67 19.68 26.12
C ASN A 439 -10.64 19.09 25.13
N HIS A 440 -10.25 19.84 24.11
CA HIS A 440 -9.14 19.47 23.23
C HIS A 440 -8.03 20.49 23.33
N LEU A 441 -6.79 19.99 23.31
CA LEU A 441 -5.63 20.82 23.03
C LEU A 441 -5.44 20.86 21.52
N LEU A 442 -5.59 22.05 20.97
CA LEU A 442 -5.34 22.34 19.56
C LEU A 442 -3.92 22.88 19.40
N LEU A 443 -3.19 22.35 18.42
CA LEU A 443 -1.82 22.75 18.10
C LEU A 443 -1.64 22.98 16.60
N SER A 444 -0.94 24.04 16.22
CA SER A 444 -0.66 24.38 14.81
C SER A 444 0.59 25.25 14.69
N ALA A 445 1.21 25.26 13.50
CA ALA A 445 2.40 26.06 13.20
C ALA A 445 2.10 27.57 13.14
N ASP A 446 0.82 27.94 13.06
CA ASP A 446 0.40 29.34 12.97
C ASP A 446 -0.92 29.60 13.73
N GLN A 447 -1.11 30.86 14.13
CA GLN A 447 -2.32 31.27 14.86
C GLN A 447 -3.58 31.28 13.98
N HIS A 448 -3.43 31.47 12.67
CA HIS A 448 -4.55 31.59 11.75
C HIS A 448 -5.28 30.25 11.60
N SER A 449 -4.54 29.15 11.47
CA SER A 449 -5.07 27.78 11.44
C SER A 449 -5.93 27.46 12.67
N LEU A 450 -5.46 27.81 13.88
CA LEU A 450 -6.22 27.60 15.13
C LEU A 450 -7.53 28.38 15.13
N VAL A 451 -7.47 29.67 14.78
CA VAL A 451 -8.63 30.56 14.77
C VAL A 451 -9.64 30.13 13.71
N SER A 452 -9.17 29.81 12.51
CA SER A 452 -10.02 29.37 11.40
C SER A 452 -10.77 28.08 11.76
N TYR A 453 -10.07 27.11 12.35
CA TYR A 453 -10.70 25.87 12.81
C TYR A 453 -11.83 26.14 13.81
N ILE A 454 -11.57 26.94 14.85
CA ILE A 454 -12.58 27.25 15.87
C ILE A 454 -13.79 27.96 15.22
N ASP A 455 -13.55 28.85 14.26
CA ASP A 455 -14.63 29.55 13.56
C ASP A 455 -15.51 28.59 12.74
N PHE A 456 -14.92 27.64 12.00
CA PHE A 456 -15.66 26.59 11.28
C PHE A 456 -16.56 25.78 12.19
N ILE A 457 -16.01 25.30 13.32
CA ILE A 457 -16.77 24.47 14.27
C ILE A 457 -17.88 25.28 14.94
N GLU A 458 -17.63 26.52 15.35
CA GLU A 458 -18.68 27.39 15.90
C GLU A 458 -19.73 27.79 14.84
N MET A 459 -19.40 27.75 13.55
CA MET A 459 -20.34 27.93 12.41
C MET A 459 -21.14 26.68 12.06
N ALA A 460 -20.83 25.52 12.64
CA ALA A 460 -21.40 24.23 12.25
C ALA A 460 -21.23 23.91 10.75
N ASP A 461 -20.15 24.44 10.16
CA ASP A 461 -19.75 24.15 8.78
C ASP A 461 -18.78 22.97 8.78
N THR A 462 -19.35 21.77 8.93
CA THR A 462 -18.62 20.54 9.23
C THR A 462 -18.68 19.53 8.09
N LEU A 463 -17.74 18.59 8.10
CA LEU A 463 -17.59 17.55 7.08
C LEU A 463 -18.78 16.60 7.12
N THR A 464 -19.48 16.51 6.00
CA THR A 464 -20.47 15.46 5.75
C THR A 464 -19.86 14.39 4.88
N LEU A 465 -19.56 13.22 5.46
CA LEU A 465 -19.18 12.06 4.65
C LEU A 465 -20.39 11.53 3.87
N PRO A 466 -20.19 10.96 2.67
CA PRO A 466 -21.24 10.23 1.97
C PRO A 466 -21.81 9.15 2.91
N SER A 467 -23.12 8.90 2.86
CA SER A 467 -23.76 7.87 3.67
C SER A 467 -23.07 6.50 3.44
N CYS A 468 -22.22 6.11 4.40
CA CYS A 468 -21.37 4.91 4.40
C CYS A 468 -22.17 3.60 4.57
N GLU A 469 -23.22 3.42 3.77
CA GLU A 469 -24.09 2.24 3.82
C GLU A 469 -23.94 1.41 2.55
N THR A 470 -22.71 1.05 2.19
CA THR A 470 -22.51 -0.09 1.29
C THR A 470 -22.20 -1.33 2.13
N PRO A 471 -22.91 -2.46 1.95
CA PRO A 471 -22.65 -3.72 2.67
C PRO A 471 -21.20 -4.23 2.56
N LEU A 472 -20.49 -3.79 1.52
CA LEU A 472 -19.08 -4.12 1.24
C LEU A 472 -18.09 -3.31 2.08
N MET A 473 -18.51 -2.19 2.67
CA MET A 473 -17.64 -1.33 3.44
C MET A 473 -17.58 -1.81 4.89
N LYS A 474 -16.64 -2.71 5.19
CA LYS A 474 -16.40 -3.19 6.55
C LYS A 474 -15.53 -2.21 7.32
N VAL A 475 -16.07 -1.05 7.66
CA VAL A 475 -15.40 -0.13 8.57
C VAL A 475 -15.87 -0.41 9.98
N SER A 476 -14.98 -0.90 10.84
CA SER A 476 -15.30 -1.08 12.26
C SER A 476 -15.59 0.27 12.90
N LYS A 477 -16.39 0.27 13.97
CA LYS A 477 -16.61 1.46 14.80
C LYS A 477 -15.39 1.83 15.64
N LEU A 478 -14.54 0.84 15.91
CA LEU A 478 -13.37 0.91 16.77
C LEU A 478 -12.10 0.69 15.95
N GLN A 479 -11.08 1.51 16.16
CA GLN A 479 -9.80 1.46 15.46
C GLN A 479 -8.63 1.91 16.35
N GLN A 480 -7.41 1.46 16.06
CA GLN A 480 -6.20 2.01 16.68
C GLN A 480 -5.60 3.15 15.84
N HIS A 481 -5.73 3.06 14.52
CA HIS A 481 -5.34 4.12 13.61
C HIS A 481 -6.27 4.13 12.40
N GLY A 482 -6.50 5.28 11.81
CA GLY A 482 -7.32 5.39 10.61
C GLY A 482 -7.30 6.79 10.06
N GLY A 483 -7.96 6.99 8.94
CA GLY A 483 -7.96 8.30 8.31
C GLY A 483 -8.91 8.41 7.15
N TYR A 484 -9.00 9.65 6.67
CA TYR A 484 -9.83 10.05 5.54
C TYR A 484 -9.03 10.97 4.64
N VAL A 485 -9.12 10.77 3.34
CA VAL A 485 -8.50 11.62 2.32
C VAL A 485 -9.51 11.92 1.23
N ASN A 486 -9.70 13.19 0.92
CA ASN A 486 -10.36 13.62 -0.31
C ASN A 486 -9.30 14.01 -1.33
N PHE A 487 -9.00 13.11 -2.29
CA PHE A 487 -7.92 13.33 -3.25
C PHE A 487 -8.19 14.51 -4.19
N ASN A 488 -9.46 14.75 -4.55
CA ASN A 488 -9.83 15.89 -5.37
C ASN A 488 -9.44 17.21 -4.70
N GLN A 489 -9.81 17.36 -3.43
CA GLN A 489 -9.48 18.55 -2.66
C GLN A 489 -7.99 18.65 -2.37
N LEU A 490 -7.34 17.51 -2.08
CA LEU A 490 -5.92 17.41 -1.77
C LEU A 490 -5.03 17.80 -2.96
N PHE A 491 -5.19 17.20 -4.15
CA PHE A 491 -4.31 17.50 -5.29
C PHE A 491 -4.49 18.91 -5.83
N ASN A 492 -5.70 19.47 -5.68
CA ASN A 492 -5.98 20.88 -5.98
C ASN A 492 -5.61 21.82 -4.82
N PHE A 493 -4.81 21.36 -3.84
CA PHE A 493 -4.36 22.15 -2.70
C PHE A 493 -2.89 22.58 -2.85
N PRO A 494 -2.53 23.85 -2.55
CA PRO A 494 -1.13 24.30 -2.61
C PRO A 494 -0.19 23.47 -1.73
N CYS A 495 -0.70 22.97 -0.60
CA CYS A 495 0.04 22.11 0.34
C CYS A 495 -0.22 20.62 0.17
N SER A 496 -0.63 20.19 -1.01
CA SER A 496 -0.82 18.76 -1.32
C SER A 496 0.39 17.91 -0.92
N LYS A 497 1.60 18.45 -1.02
CA LYS A 497 2.87 17.79 -0.69
C LYS A 497 3.13 17.59 0.79
N GLU A 498 2.41 18.30 1.67
CA GLU A 498 2.61 18.21 3.13
C GLU A 498 1.75 17.12 3.77
N ALA A 499 0.79 16.56 3.02
CA ALA A 499 0.02 15.42 3.48
C ALA A 499 0.96 14.20 3.58
N ALA A 500 0.96 13.57 4.74
CA ALA A 500 1.57 12.26 4.93
C ALA A 500 0.74 11.22 4.17
N LEU A 501 0.91 11.17 2.84
CA LEU A 501 0.41 10.09 1.99
C LEU A 501 1.49 9.43 1.12
N PRO A 502 1.33 8.12 0.81
CA PRO A 502 2.19 7.37 -0.10
C PRO A 502 2.43 8.09 -1.43
N SER A 503 3.68 8.14 -1.89
CA SER A 503 4.11 8.81 -3.13
C SER A 503 3.39 8.31 -4.38
N VAL A 504 2.91 7.07 -4.37
CA VAL A 504 2.11 6.47 -5.45
C VAL A 504 0.83 7.27 -5.74
N PHE A 505 0.19 7.85 -4.71
CA PHE A 505 -1.02 8.64 -4.91
C PHE A 505 -0.74 9.91 -5.70
N PHE A 506 0.42 10.54 -5.49
CA PHE A 506 0.85 11.72 -6.24
C PHE A 506 1.33 11.36 -7.65
N SER A 507 2.04 10.23 -7.81
CA SER A 507 2.47 9.74 -9.12
C SER A 507 1.31 9.43 -10.06
N TYR A 508 0.16 9.06 -9.50
CA TYR A 508 -1.06 8.71 -10.22
C TYR A 508 -2.24 9.62 -9.86
N ALA A 509 -1.97 10.90 -9.61
CA ALA A 509 -2.97 11.87 -9.15
C ALA A 509 -4.21 11.95 -10.06
N ASP A 510 -4.03 11.90 -11.39
CA ASP A 510 -5.11 11.92 -12.39
C ASP A 510 -6.11 10.75 -12.25
N PHE A 511 -5.73 9.66 -11.59
CA PHE A 511 -6.62 8.55 -11.31
C PHE A 511 -7.29 8.71 -9.96
N PHE A 512 -6.51 9.07 -8.93
CA PHE A 512 -7.00 9.17 -7.57
C PHE A 512 -7.86 10.42 -7.33
N ASP A 513 -7.76 11.47 -8.16
CA ASP A 513 -8.54 12.72 -8.05
C ASP A 513 -10.07 12.55 -8.05
N ASN A 514 -10.57 11.40 -8.53
CA ASN A 514 -11.99 11.05 -8.54
C ASN A 514 -12.40 10.15 -7.35
N TYR A 515 -11.53 9.99 -6.36
CA TYR A 515 -11.77 9.13 -5.21
C TYR A 515 -11.60 9.84 -3.86
N GLU A 516 -12.25 9.26 -2.85
CA GLU A 516 -11.95 9.48 -1.44
C GLU A 516 -11.41 8.18 -0.84
N LEU A 517 -10.41 8.26 0.03
CA LEU A 517 -9.87 7.11 0.75
C LEU A 517 -10.31 7.17 2.20
N ILE A 518 -10.95 6.10 2.67
CA ILE A 518 -11.15 5.82 4.10
C ILE A 518 -10.35 4.59 4.45
N PHE A 519 -9.37 4.74 5.33
CA PHE A 519 -8.54 3.64 5.76
C PHE A 519 -8.60 3.43 7.28
N GLN A 520 -8.38 2.19 7.68
CA GLN A 520 -8.40 1.78 9.08
C GLN A 520 -7.36 0.70 9.33
N LEU A 521 -6.60 0.85 10.41
CA LEU A 521 -5.73 -0.17 10.97
C LEU A 521 -6.26 -0.60 12.34
N SER A 522 -6.32 -1.91 12.55
CA SER A 522 -6.60 -2.45 13.86
C SER A 522 -5.78 -3.70 14.16
N VAL A 523 -5.19 -3.75 15.35
CA VAL A 523 -4.48 -4.92 15.84
C VAL A 523 -5.39 -5.69 16.79
N ASN A 524 -5.49 -7.00 16.58
CA ASN A 524 -6.16 -7.91 17.51
C ASN A 524 -5.32 -9.18 17.66
N GLN A 525 -4.98 -9.52 18.90
CA GLN A 525 -4.08 -10.64 19.22
C GLN A 525 -2.73 -10.51 18.49
N GLU A 526 -2.50 -11.36 17.50
CA GLU A 526 -1.26 -11.42 16.72
C GLU A 526 -1.45 -10.97 15.27
N ASP A 527 -2.61 -10.41 14.91
CA ASP A 527 -2.93 -9.99 13.55
C ASP A 527 -3.20 -8.48 13.45
N LEU A 528 -2.65 -7.88 12.41
CA LEU A 528 -2.98 -6.55 11.92
C LEU A 528 -4.01 -6.67 10.81
N PHE A 529 -5.16 -6.04 11.02
CA PHE A 529 -6.20 -5.86 10.02
C PHE A 529 -6.08 -4.47 9.39
N ILE A 530 -6.09 -4.42 8.06
CA ILE A 530 -5.95 -3.20 7.26
C ILE A 530 -7.14 -3.09 6.33
N ASN A 531 -7.98 -2.07 6.49
CA ASN A 531 -9.07 -1.79 5.55
C ASN A 531 -8.74 -0.54 4.74
N LEU A 532 -8.76 -0.61 3.41
CA LEU A 532 -8.62 0.55 2.52
C LEU A 532 -9.85 0.64 1.62
N ASN A 533 -10.62 1.72 1.72
CA ASN A 533 -11.84 1.91 0.93
C ASN A 533 -11.69 3.16 0.07
N PHE A 534 -11.63 2.96 -1.25
CA PHE A 534 -11.60 4.02 -2.25
C PHE A 534 -13.02 4.23 -2.79
N LEU A 535 -13.68 5.31 -2.39
CA LEU A 535 -15.03 5.67 -2.83
C LEU A 535 -14.96 6.62 -4.01
N SER A 536 -15.70 6.34 -5.08
CA SER A 536 -15.77 7.24 -6.24
C SER A 536 -16.62 8.48 -5.92
N LEU A 537 -16.14 9.65 -6.35
CA LEU A 537 -16.86 10.92 -6.28
C LEU A 537 -17.89 11.09 -7.41
N GLU A 538 -17.87 10.24 -8.43
CA GLU A 538 -18.86 10.27 -9.50
C GLU A 538 -20.22 9.83 -8.96
N LYS A 539 -21.22 10.72 -9.03
CA LYS A 539 -22.61 10.36 -8.72
C LYS A 539 -23.09 9.36 -9.78
N GLU A 540 -23.67 8.25 -9.34
CA GLU A 540 -24.46 7.37 -10.22
C GLU A 540 -25.52 8.22 -10.91
N ASN A 541 -25.36 8.44 -12.22
CA ASN A 541 -26.41 9.01 -13.08
C ASN A 541 -27.45 7.94 -13.39
#